data_AF-A0A368TQN7-F1
#
_entry.id   AF-A0A368TQN7-F1
#
_cell.length_a   1.000
_cell.length_b   1.000
_cell.length_c   1.000
_cell.angle_alpha   90.00
_cell.angle_beta   90.00
_cell.angle_gamma   90.00
#
_symmetry.space_group_name_H-M   'P 1'
#
loop_
_entity.id
_entity.type
_entity.pdbx_description
1 polymer ?
#
loop_
_entity_poly.entity_id
_entity_poly.type
_entity_poly.pdbx_seq_one_letter_code
_entity_poly.pdbx_strand_id
1 'polypeptide(L)'
;MKERFFVTHWLALNPANYERYKGINDWREKKEFLNGILAGNILSMCKGLDYVVDRKLYVHSRLDDEKVEYKGVPMIGFTGEFRVNFRIPEFFGLGKGVSQGFGVVKAFL
;
A
#
# COMPACT_ATOMS: atom_id res chain seq x y z
N MET A 1 12.09 -12.55 -2.44
CA MET A 1 11.17 -11.37 -2.55
C MET A 1 12.02 -10.10 -2.56
N LYS A 2 11.47 -8.95 -2.94
CA LYS A 2 12.13 -7.63 -2.91
C LYS A 2 11.56 -6.81 -1.78
N GLU A 3 12.43 -6.25 -0.95
CA GLU A 3 12.07 -5.46 0.23
C GLU A 3 11.92 -3.99 -0.12
N ARG A 4 10.91 -3.37 0.47
CA ARG A 4 10.48 -1.99 0.19
C ARG A 4 9.99 -1.35 1.48
N PHE A 5 10.15 -0.04 1.59
CA PHE A 5 9.51 0.76 2.64
C PHE A 5 8.76 1.95 2.05
N PHE A 6 7.76 2.41 2.79
CA PHE A 6 7.04 3.63 2.47
C PHE A 6 7.83 4.85 2.96
N VAL A 7 8.25 5.70 2.02
CA VAL A 7 8.90 6.99 2.28
C VAL A 7 7.88 8.01 2.78
N THR A 8 6.64 7.91 2.28
CA THR A 8 5.51 8.75 2.69
C THR A 8 4.31 7.87 3.01
N HIS A 9 3.38 8.37 3.83
CA HIS A 9 2.19 7.60 4.24
C HIS A 9 1.45 7.01 3.05
N TRP A 10 1.14 5.72 3.13
CA TRP A 10 0.33 5.04 2.14
C TRP A 10 -1.16 5.14 2.49
N LEU A 11 -1.95 5.73 1.61
CA LEU A 11 -3.41 5.80 1.77
C LEU A 11 -4.05 4.58 1.10
N ALA A 12 -4.21 3.50 1.87
CA ALA A 12 -4.67 2.20 1.37
C ALA A 12 -6.21 2.08 1.28
N LEU A 13 -6.93 2.78 2.17
CA LEU A 13 -8.34 2.49 2.43
C LEU A 13 -9.26 3.43 1.61
N ASN A 14 -10.11 2.83 0.79
CA ASN A 14 -11.33 3.50 0.32
C ASN A 14 -12.42 3.43 1.42
N PRO A 15 -13.58 4.09 1.29
CA PRO A 15 -14.61 4.09 2.33
C PRO A 15 -15.08 2.69 2.77
N ALA A 16 -15.30 1.77 1.82
CA ALA A 16 -15.71 0.40 2.14
C ALA A 16 -14.61 -0.38 2.89
N ASN A 17 -13.35 -0.22 2.45
CA ASN A 17 -12.21 -0.85 3.09
C ASN A 17 -11.89 -0.23 4.46
N TYR A 18 -12.22 1.04 4.67
CA TYR A 18 -12.07 1.72 5.96
C TYR A 18 -12.97 1.08 7.01
N GLU A 19 -14.26 0.92 6.71
CA GLU A 19 -15.21 0.25 7.61
C GLU A 19 -14.78 -1.18 7.91
N ARG A 20 -14.36 -1.91 6.87
CA ARG A 20 -13.84 -3.28 7.04
C ARG A 20 -12.59 -3.31 7.90
N TYR A 21 -11.61 -2.45 7.66
CA TYR A 21 -10.37 -2.39 8.43
C TYR A 21 -10.63 -2.08 9.91
N LYS A 22 -11.57 -1.17 10.19
CA LYS A 22 -11.99 -0.80 11.55
C LYS A 22 -12.71 -1.94 12.28
N GLY A 23 -13.44 -2.78 11.56
CA GLY A 23 -14.16 -3.93 12.11
C GLY A 23 -13.30 -5.18 12.36
N ILE A 24 -12.09 -5.25 11.82
CA ILE A 24 -11.17 -6.37 12.07
C ILE A 24 -10.46 -6.14 13.41
N ASN A 25 -10.57 -7.07 14.35
CA ASN A 25 -9.89 -7.00 15.65
C ASN A 25 -8.54 -7.74 15.65
N ASP A 26 -8.43 -8.84 14.90
CA ASP A 26 -7.20 -9.62 14.83
C ASP A 26 -6.16 -8.94 13.95
N TRP A 27 -4.95 -8.79 14.48
CA TRP A 27 -3.86 -8.10 13.78
C TRP A 27 -3.35 -8.86 12.55
N ARG A 28 -3.43 -10.20 12.55
CA ARG A 28 -3.02 -11.02 11.41
C ARG A 28 -4.02 -10.87 10.27
N GLU A 29 -5.31 -10.85 10.59
CA GLU A 29 -6.37 -10.57 9.62
C GLU A 29 -6.24 -9.16 9.01
N LYS A 30 -5.94 -8.14 9.84
CA LYS A 30 -5.66 -6.77 9.33
C LYS A 30 -4.49 -6.78 8.36
N LYS A 31 -3.40 -7.45 8.74
CA LYS A 31 -2.20 -7.57 7.91
C LYS A 31 -2.51 -8.25 6.57
N GLU A 32 -3.23 -9.38 6.57
CA GLU A 32 -3.61 -10.05 5.32
C GLU A 32 -4.56 -9.20 4.47
N PHE A 33 -5.47 -8.47 5.09
CA PHE A 33 -6.34 -7.52 4.40
C PHE A 33 -5.52 -6.42 3.69
N LEU A 34 -4.56 -5.80 4.40
CA LEU A 34 -3.67 -4.79 3.83
C LEU A 34 -2.74 -5.36 2.75
N ASN A 35 -2.23 -6.60 2.91
CA ASN A 35 -1.42 -7.26 1.89
C ASN A 35 -2.20 -7.41 0.58
N GLY A 36 -3.49 -7.77 0.65
CA GLY A 36 -4.39 -7.86 -0.49
C GLY A 36 -4.58 -6.51 -1.19
N ILE A 37 -4.80 -5.44 -0.43
CA ILE A 37 -4.90 -4.08 -0.99
C ILE A 37 -3.59 -3.66 -1.65
N LEU A 38 -2.44 -3.93 -1.03
CA LEU A 38 -1.14 -3.57 -1.57
C LEU A 38 -0.85 -4.30 -2.89
N ALA A 39 -1.17 -5.59 -2.98
CA ALA A 39 -1.08 -6.34 -4.22
C ALA A 39 -1.99 -5.72 -5.32
N GLY A 40 -3.24 -5.39 -4.98
CA GLY A 40 -4.17 -4.72 -5.90
C GLY A 40 -3.68 -3.35 -6.38
N ASN A 41 -3.07 -2.57 -5.50
CA ASN A 41 -2.49 -1.27 -5.84
C ASN A 41 -1.28 -1.40 -6.77
N ILE A 42 -0.41 -2.41 -6.58
CA ILE A 42 0.70 -2.70 -7.49
C ILE A 42 0.16 -3.10 -8.88
N LEU A 43 -0.88 -3.93 -8.94
CA LEU A 43 -1.52 -4.29 -10.21
C LEU A 43 -2.14 -3.07 -10.91
N SER A 44 -2.77 -2.17 -10.14
CA SER A 44 -3.36 -0.94 -10.65
C SER A 44 -2.31 0.02 -11.20
N MET A 45 -1.17 0.16 -10.52
CA MET A 45 0.00 0.88 -11.02
C MET A 45 0.48 0.29 -12.35
N CYS A 46 0.67 -1.04 -12.43
CA CYS A 46 1.12 -1.71 -13.66
C CYS A 46 0.15 -1.50 -14.83
N LYS A 47 -1.15 -1.60 -14.58
CA LYS A 47 -2.19 -1.32 -15.58
C LYS A 47 -2.08 0.10 -16.12
N GLY A 48 -1.80 1.08 -15.26
CA GLY A 48 -1.58 2.48 -15.68
C GLY A 48 -0.32 2.69 -16.54
N LEU A 49 0.62 1.75 -16.51
CA LEU A 49 1.85 1.75 -17.30
C LEU A 49 1.78 0.81 -18.51
N ASP A 50 0.60 0.28 -18.83
CA ASP A 50 0.40 -0.74 -19.86
C ASP A 50 1.30 -1.99 -19.68
N TYR A 51 1.55 -2.36 -18.42
CA TYR A 51 2.34 -3.52 -18.04
C TYR A 51 1.46 -4.64 -17.48
N VAL A 52 1.53 -5.83 -18.09
CA VAL A 52 0.78 -7.01 -17.65
C VAL A 52 1.62 -7.84 -16.69
N VAL A 53 1.11 -8.05 -15.48
CA VAL A 53 1.72 -8.97 -14.50
C VAL A 53 1.20 -10.38 -14.76
N ASP A 54 2.10 -11.28 -15.13
CA ASP A 54 1.82 -12.66 -15.57
C ASP A 54 1.81 -13.70 -14.42
N ARG A 55 1.97 -13.25 -13.18
CA ARG A 55 2.07 -14.10 -11.99
C ARG A 55 1.33 -13.53 -10.79
N LYS A 56 0.94 -14.40 -9.88
CA LYS A 56 0.37 -13.98 -8.59
C LYS A 56 1.39 -13.16 -7.80
N LEU A 57 0.94 -12.02 -7.28
CA LEU A 57 1.72 -11.21 -6.35
C LEU A 57 1.56 -11.76 -4.93
N TYR A 58 2.68 -12.00 -4.26
CA TYR A 58 2.75 -12.37 -2.86
C TYR A 58 3.37 -11.20 -2.11
N VAL A 59 2.59 -10.62 -1.20
CA VAL A 59 2.97 -9.48 -0.38
C VAL A 59 2.99 -9.91 1.08
N HIS A 60 4.00 -9.45 1.81
CA HIS A 60 4.03 -9.58 3.27
C HIS A 60 4.51 -8.26 3.86
N SER A 61 3.71 -7.67 4.73
CA SER A 61 3.95 -6.33 5.26
C SER A 61 4.09 -6.29 6.79
N ARG A 62 4.74 -5.25 7.27
CA ARG A 62 4.73 -4.79 8.65
C ARG A 62 4.45 -3.30 8.59
N LEU A 63 3.22 -2.93 8.92
CA LEU A 63 2.72 -1.58 8.76
C LEU A 63 2.15 -1.09 10.08
N ASP A 64 2.39 0.18 10.35
CA ASP A 64 1.80 0.92 11.45
C ASP A 64 0.83 1.96 10.86
N ASP A 65 -0.30 2.16 11.54
CA ASP A 65 -1.32 3.11 11.12
C ASP A 65 -1.22 4.44 11.86
N GLU A 66 -1.37 5.53 11.12
CA GLU A 66 -1.31 6.89 11.64
C GLU A 66 -2.46 7.71 11.07
N LYS A 67 -2.96 8.67 11.88
CA LYS A 67 -3.93 9.65 11.39
C LYS A 67 -3.21 10.69 10.52
N VAL A 68 -3.65 10.83 9.29
CA VAL A 68 -3.11 11.81 8.33
C VAL A 68 -4.24 12.63 7.73
N GLU A 69 -3.90 13.71 7.04
CA GLU A 69 -4.87 14.54 6.32
C GLU A 69 -4.66 14.42 4.81
N TYR A 70 -5.75 14.23 4.06
CA TYR A 70 -5.75 14.26 2.62
C TYR A 70 -6.84 15.20 2.12
N LYS A 71 -6.45 16.33 1.55
CA LYS A 71 -7.36 17.39 1.06
C LYS A 71 -8.36 17.86 2.13
N GLY A 72 -7.88 18.16 3.33
CA GLY A 72 -8.72 18.60 4.45
C GLY A 72 -9.54 17.49 5.12
N VAL A 73 -9.42 16.25 4.65
CA VAL A 73 -10.17 15.11 5.20
C VAL A 73 -9.23 14.20 5.99
N PRO A 74 -9.48 13.97 7.29
CA PRO A 74 -8.72 13.00 8.08
C PRO A 74 -8.87 11.58 7.53
N MET A 75 -7.77 10.86 7.40
CA MET A 75 -7.70 9.48 6.93
C MET A 75 -6.73 8.66 7.78
N ILE A 76 -6.77 7.34 7.59
CA ILE A 76 -5.72 6.44 8.08
C ILE A 76 -4.68 6.30 6.97
N GLY A 77 -3.43 6.65 7.29
CA GLY A 77 -2.25 6.40 6.47
C GLY A 77 -1.39 5.33 7.10
N PHE A 78 -0.65 4.60 6.27
CA PHE A 78 0.24 3.53 6.73
C PHE A 78 1.70 3.86 6.46
N THR A 79 2.56 3.63 7.44
CA THR A 79 4.02 3.64 7.29
C THR A 79 4.57 2.23 7.50
N GLY A 80 5.86 2.02 7.23
CA GLY A 80 6.53 0.74 7.45
C GLY A 80 7.02 0.08 6.17
N GLU A 81 7.10 -1.25 6.21
CA GLU A 81 7.84 -2.05 5.24
C GLU A 81 7.02 -3.20 4.67
N PHE A 82 7.40 -3.65 3.48
CA PHE A 82 6.84 -4.84 2.86
C PHE A 82 7.85 -5.52 1.95
N ARG A 83 7.61 -6.80 1.71
CA ARG A 83 8.30 -7.59 0.71
C ARG A 83 7.33 -8.12 -0.32
N VAL A 84 7.72 -8.08 -1.59
CA VAL A 84 6.90 -8.54 -2.71
C VAL A 84 7.73 -9.28 -3.77
N ASN A 85 7.16 -10.25 -4.48
CA ASN A 85 7.80 -10.89 -5.64
C ASN A 85 7.71 -10.04 -6.93
N PHE A 86 7.87 -8.73 -6.80
CA PHE A 86 7.77 -7.75 -7.88
C PHE A 86 8.84 -6.65 -7.74
N ARG A 87 9.31 -6.09 -8.85
CA ARG A 87 10.23 -4.94 -8.83
C ARG A 87 9.42 -3.67 -9.08
N ILE A 88 9.46 -2.75 -8.13
CA ILE A 88 8.86 -1.43 -8.26
C ILE A 88 10.02 -0.46 -8.49
N PRO A 89 9.97 0.45 -9.47
CA PRO A 89 11.01 1.46 -9.60
C PRO A 89 11.04 2.38 -8.38
N GLU A 90 12.21 2.95 -8.09
CA GLU A 90 12.37 3.84 -6.93
C GLU A 90 11.42 5.06 -7.03
N PHE A 91 10.85 5.45 -5.90
CA PHE A 91 9.98 6.61 -5.73
C PHE A 91 8.62 6.55 -6.44
N PHE A 92 8.19 5.37 -6.91
CA PHE A 92 6.82 5.20 -7.36
C PHE A 92 5.83 5.29 -6.19
N GLY A 93 4.67 5.89 -6.44
CA GLY A 93 3.58 5.97 -5.47
C GLY A 93 2.56 4.85 -5.66
N LEU A 94 2.03 4.34 -4.55
CA LEU A 94 0.96 3.34 -4.51
C LEU A 94 -0.26 3.87 -3.77
N GLY A 95 -1.45 3.41 -4.16
CA GLY A 95 -2.71 3.73 -3.48
C GLY A 95 -3.29 5.09 -3.84
N LYS A 96 -4.01 5.70 -2.90
CA LYS A 96 -4.67 6.99 -3.09
C LYS A 96 -3.70 8.14 -2.85
N GLY A 97 -3.86 9.21 -3.63
CA GLY A 97 -3.10 10.46 -3.41
C GLY A 97 -1.68 10.46 -3.97
N VAL A 98 -1.35 9.52 -4.89
CA VAL A 98 -0.01 9.40 -5.48
C VAL A 98 0.47 10.69 -6.14
N SER A 99 -0.41 11.43 -6.83
CA SER A 99 -0.05 12.72 -7.44
C SER A 99 0.18 13.85 -6.42
N GLN A 100 -0.18 13.66 -5.15
CA GLN A 100 0.16 14.56 -4.04
C GLN A 100 1.33 14.04 -3.19
N GLY A 101 2.03 12.99 -3.64
CA GLY A 101 3.21 12.45 -2.97
C GLY A 101 2.94 11.39 -1.89
N PHE A 102 1.72 10.84 -1.80
CA PHE A 102 1.42 9.74 -0.88
C PHE A 102 1.86 8.37 -1.42
N GLY A 103 2.17 7.45 -0.51
CA GLY A 103 2.47 6.05 -0.80
C GLY A 103 3.75 5.83 -1.60
N VAL A 104 4.71 6.76 -1.52
CA VAL A 104 5.99 6.67 -2.22
C VAL A 104 6.80 5.52 -1.63
N VAL A 105 7.33 4.62 -2.47
CA VAL A 105 8.14 3.48 -2.03
C VAL A 105 9.59 3.57 -2.47
N LYS A 106 10.49 2.99 -1.67
CA LYS A 106 11.91 2.85 -1.99
C LYS A 106 12.39 1.45 -1.62
N ALA A 107 13.42 0.93 -2.30
CA ALA A 107 14.14 -0.26 -1.86
C ALA A 107 14.91 0.00 -0.56
N PHE A 108 15.04 -1.03 0.28
CA PHE A 108 16.09 -1.06 1.29
C PHE A 108 17.46 -1.14 0.61
N LEU A 109 18.46 -0.47 1.21
CA LEU A 109 19.86 -0.54 0.77
C LEU A 109 20.46 -1.91 1.06
#